data_AF-A0A2N3B6L8-F1
#
_entry.id   AF-A0A2N3B6L8-F1
#
_cell.length_a   1.000
_cell.length_b   1.000
_cell.length_c   1.000
_cell.angle_alpha   90.00
_cell.angle_beta   90.00
_cell.angle_gamma   90.00
#
_symmetry.space_group_name_H-M   'P 1'
#
loop_
_entity.id
_entity.type
_entity.pdbx_description
1 polymer ?
#
loop_
_entity_poly.entity_id
_entity_poly.type
_entity_poly.pdbx_seq_one_letter_code
_entity_poly.pdbx_strand_id
1 'polypeptide(L)'
;NDRQIEIIARATPKRDYYCQSARGNRLFELGLGEVALAFAAASAKTDQLAISALTQTHGTAGFARAWLAHRGLAWAADMLPPDPVAPTRSDPAAGQPKE
;
A
#
# COMPACT_ATOMS: atom_id res chain seq x y z
N ASN A 1 31.52 -3.52 -15.45
CA ASN A 1 30.17 -2.93 -15.61
C ASN A 1 29.21 -3.98 -16.19
N ASP A 2 29.66 -4.71 -17.19
CA ASP A 2 28.91 -5.74 -17.93
C ASP A 2 28.16 -6.78 -17.06
N ARG A 3 28.77 -7.25 -15.97
CA ARG A 3 28.07 -8.14 -15.01
C ARG A 3 26.82 -7.53 -14.38
N GLN A 4 26.80 -6.22 -14.12
CA GLN A 4 25.65 -5.55 -13.50
C GLN A 4 24.49 -5.43 -14.50
N ILE A 5 24.83 -5.13 -15.75
CA ILE A 5 23.88 -5.08 -16.87
C ILE A 5 23.28 -6.47 -17.08
N GLU A 6 24.07 -7.53 -17.04
CA GLU A 6 23.59 -8.90 -17.22
C GLU A 6 22.68 -9.37 -16.07
N ILE A 7 22.96 -8.95 -14.83
CA ILE A 7 22.12 -9.24 -13.66
C ILE A 7 20.76 -8.54 -13.77
N ILE A 8 20.74 -7.27 -14.16
CA ILE A 8 19.49 -6.51 -14.33
C ILE A 8 18.70 -7.02 -15.54
N ALA A 9 19.39 -7.40 -16.62
CA ALA A 9 18.76 -7.91 -17.85
C ALA A 9 17.99 -9.22 -17.65
N ARG A 10 18.33 -10.03 -16.63
CA ARG A 10 17.65 -11.29 -16.30
C ARG A 10 16.65 -11.16 -15.14
N ALA A 11 16.55 -9.99 -14.52
CA ALA A 11 15.70 -9.77 -13.36
C ALA A 11 14.21 -9.72 -13.75
N THR A 12 13.35 -10.30 -12.91
CA THR A 12 11.90 -10.23 -13.06
C THR A 12 11.40 -8.88 -12.55
N PRO A 13 10.79 -8.04 -13.42
CA PRO A 13 10.29 -6.74 -13.00
C PRO A 13 9.33 -6.86 -11.80
N LYS A 14 9.48 -5.96 -10.83
CA LYS A 14 8.67 -5.88 -9.59
C LYS A 14 8.79 -7.08 -8.64
N ARG A 15 9.75 -7.99 -8.84
CA ARG A 15 10.10 -9.07 -7.91
C ARG A 15 11.54 -8.99 -7.45
N ASP A 16 12.43 -8.80 -8.41
CA ASP A 16 13.87 -8.82 -8.17
C ASP A 16 14.38 -7.40 -7.93
N TYR A 17 14.75 -7.11 -6.69
CA TYR A 17 15.31 -5.81 -6.30
C TYR A 17 16.84 -5.92 -6.24
N TYR A 18 17.52 -5.00 -6.91
CA TYR A 18 18.97 -4.96 -6.94
C TYR A 18 19.50 -3.96 -5.92
N CYS A 19 20.31 -4.43 -4.96
CA CYS A 19 21.03 -3.58 -4.02
C CYS A 19 22.51 -3.52 -4.39
N GLN A 20 23.05 -2.30 -4.52
CA GLN A 20 24.47 -2.02 -4.62
C GLN A 20 24.97 -1.44 -3.29
N SER A 21 26.03 -2.02 -2.74
CA SER A 21 26.69 -1.55 -1.52
C SER A 21 28.20 -1.61 -1.66
N ALA A 22 28.94 -0.95 -0.75
CA ALA A 22 30.40 -1.03 -0.69
C ALA A 22 30.93 -2.47 -0.50
N ARG A 23 30.10 -3.38 0.01
CA ARG A 23 30.43 -4.80 0.24
C ARG A 23 30.06 -5.72 -0.94
N GLY A 24 29.60 -5.14 -2.05
CA GLY A 24 29.19 -5.85 -3.26
C GLY A 24 27.71 -5.68 -3.60
N ASN A 25 27.30 -6.36 -4.67
CA ASN A 25 25.99 -6.22 -5.28
C ASN A 25 25.19 -7.52 -5.15
N ARG A 26 23.90 -7.43 -4.81
CA ARG A 26 23.04 -8.60 -4.58
C ARG A 26 21.64 -8.35 -5.16
N LEU A 27 21.10 -9.36 -5.81
CA LEU A 27 19.69 -9.45 -6.13
C LEU A 27 18.98 -10.05 -4.91
N PHE A 28 17.83 -9.51 -4.52
CA PHE A 28 17.01 -10.07 -3.46
C PHE A 28 15.53 -9.92 -3.82
N GLU A 29 14.75 -10.94 -3.47
CA GLU A 29 13.29 -10.86 -3.53
C GLU A 29 12.78 -10.37 -2.17
N LEU A 30 11.83 -9.43 -2.18
CA LEU A 30 11.18 -8.95 -0.96
C LEU A 30 10.17 -9.96 -0.37
N GLY A 31 9.90 -11.07 -1.08
CA GLY A 31 8.90 -12.06 -0.66
C GLY A 31 7.48 -11.49 -0.54
N LEU A 32 7.17 -10.42 -1.29
CA LEU A 32 5.87 -9.76 -1.21
C LEU A 32 4.81 -10.63 -1.90
N GLY A 33 3.93 -11.23 -1.09
CA GLY A 33 2.73 -11.90 -1.58
C GLY A 33 1.75 -10.93 -2.24
N GLU A 34 0.71 -11.47 -2.88
CA GLU A 34 -0.28 -10.69 -3.65
C GLU A 34 -0.93 -9.55 -2.85
N VAL A 35 -1.22 -9.77 -1.56
CA VAL A 35 -1.75 -8.76 -0.65
C VAL A 35 -0.75 -7.63 -0.44
N ALA A 36 0.51 -7.96 -0.16
CA ALA A 36 1.55 -6.94 0.04
C ALA A 36 1.81 -6.15 -1.25
N LEU A 37 1.82 -6.82 -2.41
CA LEU A 37 1.95 -6.16 -3.72
C LEU A 37 0.76 -5.27 -4.05
N ALA A 38 -0.46 -5.63 -3.65
CA ALA A 38 -1.64 -4.81 -3.86
C ALA A 38 -1.49 -3.42 -3.25
N PHE A 39 -0.72 -3.26 -2.17
CA PHE A 39 -0.42 -1.95 -1.58
C PHE A 39 0.93 -1.38 -2.05
N ALA A 40 2.00 -2.17 -1.98
CA ALA A 40 3.36 -1.69 -2.23
C ALA A 40 3.64 -1.39 -3.71
N ALA A 41 2.92 -2.05 -4.65
CA ALA A 41 3.12 -1.88 -6.09
C ALA A 41 2.06 -0.98 -6.76
N ALA A 42 1.23 -0.28 -5.97
CA ALA A 42 0.13 0.57 -6.45
C ALA A 42 0.57 2.00 -6.80
N SER A 43 1.55 2.15 -7.70
CA SER A 43 2.15 3.45 -8.06
C SER A 43 1.64 4.06 -9.38
N ALA A 44 0.78 3.35 -10.12
CA ALA A 44 0.28 3.88 -11.39
C ALA A 44 -0.75 5.00 -11.18
N LYS A 45 -0.91 5.88 -12.18
CA LYS A 45 -1.94 6.94 -12.14
C LYS A 45 -3.35 6.37 -11.97
N THR A 46 -3.62 5.22 -12.59
CA THR A 46 -4.88 4.48 -12.43
C THR A 46 -5.09 4.01 -10.99
N ASP A 47 -4.02 3.56 -10.32
CA ASP A 47 -4.08 3.17 -8.91
C ASP A 47 -4.38 4.38 -8.03
N GLN A 48 -3.73 5.52 -8.25
CA GLN A 48 -3.98 6.75 -7.49
C GLN A 48 -5.43 7.24 -7.61
N LEU A 49 -6.00 7.18 -8.81
CA LEU A 49 -7.41 7.52 -9.05
C LEU A 49 -8.36 6.57 -8.32
N ALA A 50 -8.10 5.25 -8.40
CA ALA A 50 -8.89 4.25 -7.70
C ALA A 50 -8.80 4.41 -6.18
N ILE A 51 -7.59 4.65 -5.64
CA ILE A 51 -7.37 4.90 -4.21
C ILE A 51 -8.18 6.12 -3.75
N SER A 52 -8.12 7.21 -4.53
CA SER A 52 -8.85 8.44 -4.21
C SER A 52 -10.36 8.22 -4.21
N ALA A 53 -10.89 7.56 -5.24
CA ALA A 53 -12.31 7.25 -5.35
C ALA A 53 -12.78 6.34 -4.19
N LEU A 54 -12.05 5.26 -3.90
CA LEU A 54 -12.41 4.32 -2.85
C LEU A 54 -12.33 4.95 -1.46
N THR A 55 -11.32 5.79 -1.21
CA THR A 55 -11.21 6.53 0.06
C THR A 55 -12.36 7.52 0.21
N GLN A 56 -12.80 8.15 -0.88
CA GLN A 56 -13.94 9.07 -0.86
C GLN A 56 -15.28 8.35 -0.64
N THR A 57 -15.46 7.17 -1.21
CA THR A 57 -16.69 6.38 -1.07
C THR A 57 -16.81 5.65 0.27
N HIS A 58 -15.72 5.04 0.74
CA HIS A 58 -15.73 4.16 1.92
C HIS A 58 -15.09 4.77 3.16
N GLY A 59 -14.50 5.96 3.03
CA GLY A 59 -13.67 6.57 4.08
C GLY A 59 -12.36 5.80 4.30
N THR A 60 -11.50 6.36 5.14
CA THR A 60 -10.19 5.76 5.46
C THR A 60 -10.34 4.40 6.17
N ALA A 61 -11.40 4.22 6.97
CA ALA A 61 -11.64 2.97 7.70
C ALA A 61 -11.99 1.81 6.74
N GLY A 62 -12.88 2.04 5.76
CA GLY A 62 -13.29 1.01 4.80
C GLY A 62 -12.38 0.87 3.58
N PHE A 63 -11.35 1.72 3.46
CA PHE A 63 -10.44 1.72 2.31
C PHE A 63 -9.76 0.35 2.12
N ALA A 64 -9.20 -0.25 3.18
CA ALA A 64 -8.40 -1.47 3.05
C ALA A 64 -9.23 -2.63 2.47
N ARG A 65 -10.46 -2.82 2.97
CA ARG A 65 -11.40 -3.83 2.48
C ARG A 65 -11.80 -3.57 1.04
N ALA A 66 -12.19 -2.33 0.72
CA ALA A 66 -12.63 -1.95 -0.62
C ALA A 66 -11.49 -2.04 -1.66
N TRP A 67 -10.27 -1.68 -1.26
CA TRP A 67 -9.07 -1.78 -2.09
C TRP A 67 -8.72 -3.22 -2.42
N LEU A 68 -8.74 -4.12 -1.44
CA LEU A 68 -8.48 -5.55 -1.68
C LEU A 68 -9.52 -6.17 -2.61
N ALA A 69 -10.80 -5.86 -2.42
CA ALA A 69 -11.86 -6.29 -3.34
C ALA A 69 -11.64 -5.75 -4.76
N HIS A 70 -11.28 -4.46 -4.90
CA HIS A 70 -10.96 -3.84 -6.20
C HIS A 70 -9.76 -4.53 -6.90
N ARG A 71 -8.79 -5.02 -6.13
CA ARG A 71 -7.61 -5.73 -6.64
C ARG A 71 -7.85 -7.22 -6.91
N GLY A 72 -9.09 -7.71 -6.77
CA GLY A 72 -9.45 -9.12 -6.98
C GLY A 72 -9.09 -10.04 -5.80
N LEU A 73 -8.71 -9.46 -4.66
CA LEU A 73 -8.30 -10.16 -3.44
C LEU A 73 -9.44 -10.17 -2.42
N ALA A 74 -10.64 -10.51 -2.85
CA ALA A 74 -11.83 -10.56 -1.97
C ALA A 74 -11.61 -11.47 -0.76
N TRP A 75 -10.92 -12.60 -0.95
CA TRP A 75 -10.56 -13.52 0.13
C TRP A 75 -9.77 -12.85 1.26
N ALA A 76 -8.87 -11.91 0.92
CA ALA A 76 -8.08 -11.18 1.89
C ALA A 76 -8.90 -10.07 2.56
N ALA A 77 -9.84 -9.48 1.82
CA ALA A 77 -10.79 -8.52 2.35
C ALA A 77 -11.68 -9.17 3.44
N ASP A 78 -12.12 -10.41 3.23
CA ASP A 78 -12.98 -11.14 4.18
C ASP A 78 -12.28 -11.49 5.50
N MET A 79 -10.94 -11.55 5.50
CA MET A 79 -10.15 -11.78 6.71
C MET A 79 -9.99 -10.54 7.58
N LEU A 80 -10.27 -9.34 7.05
CA LEU A 80 -10.20 -8.12 7.84
C LEU A 80 -11.30 -8.10 8.90
N PRO A 81 -11.03 -7.54 10.10
CA PRO A 81 -12.09 -7.24 11.05
C PRO A 81 -13.09 -6.23 10.44
N PRO A 82 -14.33 -6.15 10.96
CA PRO A 82 -15.26 -5.12 10.54
C PRO A 82 -14.65 -3.73 10.77
N ASP A 83 -14.98 -2.79 9.89
CA ASP A 83 -14.37 -1.46 9.93
C ASP A 83 -14.68 -0.81 11.28
N PRO A 84 -13.67 -0.31 12.02
CA PRO A 84 -13.92 0.40 13.24
C PRO A 84 -14.74 1.64 12.89
N VAL A 85 -15.92 1.79 13.50
CA VAL A 85 -16.67 3.03 13.47
C VAL A 85 -15.71 4.12 13.95
N ALA A 86 -15.39 5.07 13.08
CA ALA A 86 -14.46 6.14 13.40
C ALA A 86 -14.90 6.76 14.74
N PRO A 87 -14.00 6.96 15.72
CA PRO A 87 -14.37 7.75 16.89
C PRO A 87 -14.83 9.09 16.36
N THR A 88 -16.10 9.44 16.59
CA THR A 88 -16.60 10.80 16.42
C THR A 88 -15.60 11.69 17.14
N ARG A 89 -14.83 12.47 16.38
CA ARG A 89 -13.94 13.47 16.94
C ARG A 89 -14.86 14.48 17.61
N SER A 90 -15.08 14.32 18.91
CA SER A 90 -15.80 15.30 19.72
C SER A 90 -14.93 16.55 19.73
N ASP A 91 -15.31 17.57 18.96
CA ASP A 91 -14.74 18.89 19.10
C ASP A 91 -15.07 19.42 20.50
N PRO A 92 -14.09 19.81 21.34
CA PRO A 92 -14.38 20.61 22.51
C PRO A 92 -14.39 22.07 22.08
N ALA A 93 -15.57 22.56 21.67
CA ALA A 93 -15.84 23.99 21.56
C ALA A 93 -16.96 24.35 22.53
N ALA A 94 -16.60 24.67 23.77
CA ALA A 94 -17.43 25.44 24.69
C ALA A 94 -16.52 26.29 25.58
N GLY A 95 -16.74 27.61 25.53
CA GLY A 95 -15.80 28.65 25.94
C GLY A 95 -15.48 28.71 27.44
N GLN A 96 -14.30 29.26 27.73
CA GLN A 96 -14.00 29.88 29.01
C GLN A 96 -14.26 31.39 28.88
N PRO A 97 -15.18 31.98 29.66
CA PRO A 97 -15.21 33.42 29.85
C PRO A 97 -14.00 33.82 30.71
N LYS A 98 -13.41 34.95 30.34
CA LYS A 98 -12.28 35.57 31.03
C LYS A 98 -12.84 36.49 32.11
N GLU A 99 -12.57 36.18 33.38
CA GLU A 99 -12.62 37.14 34.49
C GLU A 99 -11.20 37.61 34.81
#